data_AF-A0A6C0CG52-F1
#
_entry.id   AF-A0A6C0CG52-F1
#
_cell.length_a   1.000
_cell.length_b   1.000
_cell.length_c   1.000
_cell.angle_alpha   90.00
_cell.angle_beta   90.00
_cell.angle_gamma   90.00
#
_symmetry.space_group_name_H-M   'P 1'
#
loop_
_entity.id
_entity.type
_entity.pdbx_description
1 polymer ?
#
loop_
_entity_poly.entity_id
_entity_poly.type
_entity_poly.pdbx_seq_one_letter_code
_entity_poly.pdbx_strand_id
1 'polypeptide(L)'
;MKILSFDVGIKNLSFCILNDTVIEDWGILNICTDDVCDHCNSKTGQRCDKSAKFVDKDGFKVCPAHSKLKCYSDKKFKKVSKKDNPMLDQGKCIVENLQKKDNFLDVDLVVIENQPALKNPTMKSIQMIIYSYFLINGVCNNDSNIASIQMINARNKLKAYKGPVVACDIKDRYKKTKFLGIEYCKYMINESKQDKKFIDLFVNSKKKDDLADAYLQGMYVLGIKS
;
A
#
# COMPACT_ATOMS: atom_id res chain seq x y z
N MET A 1 23.00 -3.45 2.57
CA MET A 1 22.28 -2.24 2.14
C MET A 1 20.83 -2.36 2.58
N LYS A 2 20.34 -1.37 3.32
CA LYS A 2 18.98 -1.30 3.86
C LYS A 2 18.09 -0.46 2.95
N ILE A 3 17.02 -1.05 2.43
CA ILE A 3 16.07 -0.40 1.51
C ILE A 3 14.67 -0.37 2.14
N LEU A 4 14.00 0.77 2.04
CA LEU A 4 12.54 0.88 2.24
C LEU A 4 11.84 0.99 0.88
N SER A 5 11.00 0.01 0.54
CA SER A 5 10.27 -0.05 -0.73
C SER A 5 8.77 0.14 -0.51
N PHE A 6 8.15 1.08 -1.25
CA PHE A 6 6.72 1.36 -1.23
C PHE A 6 6.02 0.96 -2.53
N ASP A 7 4.93 0.21 -2.39
CA ASP A 7 3.85 0.09 -3.39
C ASP A 7 2.72 1.04 -3.01
N VAL A 8 2.38 1.97 -3.91
CA VAL A 8 1.63 3.17 -3.53
C VAL A 8 0.13 2.88 -3.61
N GLY A 9 -0.57 3.01 -2.47
CA GLY A 9 -2.02 2.81 -2.34
C GLY A 9 -2.63 3.73 -1.28
N ILE A 10 -3.90 4.14 -1.45
CA ILE A 10 -4.59 4.96 -0.43
C ILE A 10 -5.00 4.11 0.79
N LYS A 11 -5.70 2.99 0.54
CA LYS A 11 -6.11 2.09 1.62
C LYS A 11 -5.02 1.08 1.97
N ASN A 12 -4.16 0.80 1.01
CA ASN A 12 -3.11 -0.18 1.12
C ASN A 12 -1.77 0.45 0.70
N LEU A 13 -1.26 1.44 1.43
CA LEU A 13 0.13 1.89 1.23
C LEU A 13 1.04 0.78 1.77
N SER A 14 1.49 -0.10 0.89
CA SER A 14 2.29 -1.26 1.26
C SER A 14 3.76 -0.87 1.29
N PHE A 15 4.49 -1.34 2.29
CA PHE A 15 5.90 -1.04 2.46
C PHE A 15 6.67 -2.28 2.91
N CYS A 16 7.91 -2.42 2.47
CA CYS A 16 8.84 -3.46 2.92
C CYS A 16 10.22 -2.84 3.19
N ILE A 17 10.75 -3.04 4.40
CA ILE A 17 12.14 -2.74 4.75
C ILE A 17 12.94 -4.02 4.60
N LEU A 18 13.95 -3.98 3.75
CA LEU A 18 14.87 -5.07 3.46
C LEU A 18 16.27 -4.65 3.89
N ASN A 19 16.94 -5.46 4.69
CA ASN A 19 18.37 -5.37 4.92
C ASN A 19 19.04 -6.48 4.11
N ASP A 20 19.64 -6.07 2.99
CA ASP A 20 19.98 -6.95 1.89
C ASP A 20 18.75 -7.78 1.49
N THR A 21 18.78 -9.10 1.68
CA THR A 21 17.67 -9.98 1.28
C THR A 21 16.71 -10.33 2.43
N VAL A 22 16.97 -9.82 3.64
CA VAL A 22 16.21 -10.14 4.86
C VAL A 22 15.19 -9.04 5.15
N ILE A 23 13.95 -9.43 5.44
CA ILE A 23 12.87 -8.51 5.81
C ILE A 23 13.06 -8.07 7.27
N GLU A 24 13.12 -6.76 7.51
CA GLU A 24 13.16 -6.18 8.86
C GLU A 24 11.81 -5.61 9.31
N ASP A 25 11.02 -5.07 8.39
CA ASP A 25 9.64 -4.65 8.62
C ASP A 25 8.86 -4.79 7.31
N TRP A 26 7.59 -5.17 7.40
CA TRP A 26 6.73 -5.36 6.23
C TRP A 26 5.28 -5.18 6.65
N GLY A 27 4.55 -4.39 5.89
CA GLY A 27 3.18 -4.09 6.28
C GLY A 27 2.45 -3.19 5.31
N ILE A 28 1.27 -2.79 5.76
CA ILE A 28 0.35 -1.94 5.02
C ILE A 28 -0.13 -0.83 5.93
N LEU A 29 -0.05 0.41 5.46
CA LEU A 29 -0.61 1.59 6.09
C LEU A 29 -1.92 1.99 5.38
N ASN A 30 -2.94 2.37 6.16
CA ASN A 30 -4.16 2.96 5.63
C ASN A 30 -4.07 4.49 5.75
N ILE A 31 -3.81 5.16 4.63
CA ILE A 31 -3.76 6.62 4.55
C ILE A 31 -5.09 7.20 4.03
N CYS A 32 -6.17 6.42 4.02
CA CYS A 32 -7.47 6.90 3.54
C CYS A 32 -8.10 7.87 4.55
N THR A 33 -8.45 9.07 4.07
CA THR A 33 -9.11 10.08 4.91
C THR A 33 -10.63 10.11 4.76
N ASP A 34 -11.20 9.18 3.97
CA ASP A 34 -12.65 9.02 3.88
C ASP A 34 -13.21 8.46 5.19
N ASP A 35 -14.40 8.92 5.57
CA ASP A 35 -15.18 8.25 6.62
C ASP A 35 -15.43 6.78 6.27
N VAL A 36 -15.44 5.93 7.29
CA VAL A 36 -15.74 4.50 7.14
C VAL A 36 -17.24 4.27 7.35
N CYS A 37 -17.83 3.39 6.53
CA CYS A 37 -19.23 3.02 6.62
C CYS A 37 -19.62 2.56 8.03
N ASP A 38 -20.76 3.07 8.54
CA ASP A 38 -21.32 2.74 9.86
C ASP A 38 -22.15 1.44 9.87
N HIS A 39 -22.37 0.84 8.69
CA HIS A 39 -23.10 -0.43 8.62
C HIS A 39 -22.29 -1.55 9.27
N CYS A 40 -22.93 -2.25 10.21
CA CYS A 40 -22.45 -3.50 10.77
C CYS A 40 -23.26 -4.67 10.22
N ASN A 41 -22.57 -5.73 9.80
CA ASN A 41 -23.21 -6.94 9.33
C ASN A 41 -23.92 -7.62 10.52
N SER A 42 -25.23 -7.81 10.42
CA SER A 42 -26.05 -8.39 11.50
C SER A 42 -25.71 -9.85 11.81
N LYS A 43 -25.11 -10.60 10.89
CA LYS A 43 -24.73 -12.01 11.09
C LYS A 43 -23.36 -12.18 11.72
N THR A 44 -22.41 -11.31 11.36
CA THR A 44 -21.01 -11.44 11.80
C THR A 44 -20.60 -10.41 12.84
N GLY A 45 -21.44 -9.40 13.08
CA GLY A 45 -21.10 -8.24 13.92
C GLY A 45 -20.02 -7.33 13.33
N GLN A 46 -19.43 -7.68 12.18
CA GLN A 46 -18.32 -6.92 11.61
C GLN A 46 -18.80 -5.62 10.96
N ARG A 47 -18.13 -4.52 11.32
CA ARG A 47 -18.30 -3.23 10.66
C ARG A 47 -17.73 -3.26 9.24
N CYS A 48 -18.42 -2.61 8.32
CA CYS A 48 -17.95 -2.44 6.95
C CYS A 48 -16.67 -1.57 6.90
N ASP A 49 -15.71 -1.95 6.04
CA ASP A 49 -14.41 -1.27 5.83
C ASP A 49 -14.41 -0.33 4.60
N LYS A 50 -15.56 -0.19 3.93
CA LYS A 50 -15.69 0.63 2.73
C LYS A 50 -15.89 2.09 3.10
N SER A 51 -15.39 2.96 2.22
CA SER A 51 -15.55 4.41 2.37
C SER A 51 -17.03 4.78 2.29
N ALA A 52 -17.50 5.56 3.24
CA ALA A 52 -18.82 6.15 3.22
C ALA A 52 -18.88 7.23 2.13
N LYS A 53 -19.99 7.25 1.40
CA LYS A 53 -20.26 8.25 0.35
C LYS A 53 -21.64 8.89 0.53
N PHE A 54 -22.42 8.37 1.47
CA PHE A 54 -23.77 8.81 1.76
C PHE A 54 -23.95 9.03 3.27
N VAL A 55 -24.78 9.98 3.64
CA VAL A 55 -25.11 10.33 5.03
C VAL A 55 -26.61 10.65 5.12
N ASP A 56 -27.27 10.25 6.21
CA ASP A 56 -28.65 10.65 6.48
C ASP A 56 -28.75 11.96 7.28
N LYS A 57 -29.96 12.35 7.69
CA LYS A 57 -30.20 13.57 8.48
C LYS A 57 -29.63 13.48 9.91
N ASP A 58 -29.44 12.27 10.43
CA ASP A 58 -29.00 11.99 11.80
C ASP A 58 -27.48 11.77 11.86
N GLY A 59 -26.79 11.88 10.72
CA GLY A 59 -25.34 11.73 10.60
C GLY A 59 -24.86 10.30 10.35
N PHE A 60 -25.75 9.33 10.13
CA PHE A 60 -25.39 7.94 9.86
C PHE A 60 -24.82 7.78 8.44
N LYS A 61 -23.57 7.33 8.35
CA LYS A 61 -22.78 7.30 7.10
C LYS A 61 -22.69 5.89 6.52
N VAL A 62 -22.95 5.75 5.22
CA VAL A 62 -22.91 4.45 4.53
C VAL A 62 -22.17 4.49 3.19
N CYS A 63 -21.62 3.34 2.79
CA CYS A 63 -21.02 3.16 1.48
C CYS A 63 -22.09 3.03 0.38
N PRO A 64 -21.75 3.15 -0.92
CA PRO A 64 -22.73 3.06 -2.01
C PRO A 64 -23.53 1.76 -2.09
N ALA A 65 -22.98 0.64 -1.59
CA ALA A 65 -23.70 -0.61 -1.52
C ALA A 65 -24.73 -0.60 -0.39
N HIS A 66 -24.35 -0.05 0.77
CA HIS A 66 -25.19 -0.03 1.96
C HIS A 66 -26.24 1.08 1.96
N SER A 67 -26.09 2.14 1.14
CA SER A 67 -27.16 3.11 0.92
C SER A 67 -28.39 2.53 0.20
N LYS A 68 -28.28 1.33 -0.38
CA LYS A 68 -29.35 0.66 -1.14
C LYS A 68 -29.92 -0.57 -0.42
N LEU A 69 -29.49 -0.87 0.80
CA LEU A 69 -30.01 -2.02 1.54
C LEU A 69 -31.46 -1.80 1.96
N LYS A 70 -32.28 -2.85 1.83
CA LYS A 70 -33.70 -2.81 2.24
C LYS A 70 -33.89 -2.47 3.72
N CYS A 71 -32.94 -2.84 4.59
CA CYS A 71 -32.99 -2.50 6.02
C CYS A 71 -32.87 -0.99 6.32
N TYR A 72 -32.57 -0.17 5.32
CA TYR A 72 -32.49 1.29 5.42
C TYR A 72 -33.46 1.97 4.46
N SER A 73 -34.53 1.30 4.04
CA SER A 73 -35.52 1.86 3.10
C SER A 73 -36.27 3.07 3.64
N ASP A 74 -36.34 3.21 4.96
CA ASP A 74 -36.90 4.34 5.70
C ASP A 74 -35.95 5.56 5.76
N LYS A 75 -34.64 5.33 5.56
CA LYS A 75 -33.63 6.39 5.61
C LYS A 75 -33.49 7.09 4.26
N LYS A 76 -33.44 8.43 4.31
CA LYS A 76 -33.11 9.27 3.15
C LYS A 76 -31.64 9.65 3.21
N PHE A 77 -30.87 9.11 2.27
CA PHE A 77 -29.43 9.39 2.15
C PHE A 77 -29.15 10.51 1.15
N LYS A 78 -28.28 11.44 1.53
CA LYS A 78 -27.64 12.41 0.64
C LYS A 78 -26.15 12.09 0.48
N LYS A 79 -25.51 12.58 -0.58
CA LYS A 79 -24.06 12.44 -0.73
C LYS A 79 -23.35 13.19 0.41
N VAL A 80 -22.27 12.61 0.92
CA VAL A 80 -21.39 13.30 1.87
C VAL A 80 -20.82 14.55 1.19
N SER A 81 -20.80 15.66 1.91
CA SER A 81 -20.22 16.92 1.42
C SER A 81 -18.76 16.73 1.05
N LYS A 82 -18.32 17.38 -0.03
CA LYS A 82 -16.89 17.39 -0.37
C LYS A 82 -16.12 18.08 0.76
N LYS A 83 -14.94 17.55 1.07
CA LYS A 83 -13.98 18.22 1.92
C LYS A 83 -13.50 19.49 1.24
N ASP A 84 -13.21 20.51 2.04
CA ASP A 84 -12.73 21.81 1.55
C ASP A 84 -11.34 21.68 0.91
N ASN A 85 -10.40 21.04 1.61
CA ASN A 85 -9.07 20.75 1.08
C ASN A 85 -8.68 19.27 1.25
N PRO A 86 -9.20 18.37 0.38
CA PRO A 86 -8.95 16.94 0.50
C PRO A 86 -7.48 16.55 0.35
N MET A 87 -6.68 17.33 -0.40
CA MET A 87 -5.26 17.04 -0.58
C MET A 87 -4.44 17.41 0.66
N LEU A 88 -4.79 18.49 1.35
CA LEU A 88 -4.17 18.83 2.63
C LEU A 88 -4.44 17.75 3.68
N ASP A 89 -5.68 17.30 3.81
CA ASP A 89 -6.04 16.21 4.72
C ASP A 89 -5.27 14.93 4.39
N GLN A 90 -5.22 14.59 3.10
CA GLN A 90 -4.49 13.42 2.61
C GLN A 90 -3.00 13.52 2.90
N GLY A 91 -2.40 14.70 2.70
CA GLY A 91 -0.99 14.98 2.98
C GLY A 91 -0.67 14.86 4.47
N LYS A 92 -1.48 15.47 5.35
CA LYS A 92 -1.34 15.34 6.81
C LYS A 92 -1.41 13.88 7.25
N CYS A 93 -2.41 13.15 6.78
CA CYS A 93 -2.57 11.73 7.10
C CYS A 93 -1.36 10.89 6.67
N ILE A 94 -0.79 11.15 5.48
CA ILE A 94 0.43 10.47 5.02
C ILE A 94 1.59 10.79 5.96
N VAL A 95 1.87 12.07 6.22
CA VAL A 95 3.00 12.50 7.06
C VAL A 95 2.89 11.91 8.46
N GLU A 96 1.72 11.97 9.09
CA GLU A 96 1.48 11.40 10.42
C GLU A 96 1.69 9.89 10.46
N ASN A 97 1.29 9.16 9.41
CA ASN A 97 1.51 7.70 9.35
C ASN A 97 2.99 7.35 9.14
N LEU A 98 3.72 8.12 8.32
CA LEU A 98 5.16 7.91 8.11
C LEU A 98 5.96 8.26 9.37
N GLN A 99 5.61 9.35 10.08
CA GLN A 99 6.28 9.76 11.32
C GLN A 99 6.11 8.77 12.48
N LYS A 100 5.04 7.97 12.48
CA LYS A 100 4.83 6.91 13.49
C LYS A 100 5.76 5.70 13.31
N LYS A 101 6.56 5.67 12.24
CA LYS A 101 7.45 4.58 11.88
C LYS A 101 8.89 5.06 12.01
N ASP A 102 9.45 4.96 13.21
CA ASP A 102 10.81 5.42 13.51
C ASP A 102 11.87 4.76 12.61
N ASN A 103 11.64 3.50 12.22
CA ASN A 103 12.52 2.74 11.33
C ASN A 103 12.49 3.16 9.86
N PHE A 104 11.59 4.07 9.43
CA PHE A 104 11.51 4.49 8.03
C PHE A 104 12.63 5.41 7.61
N LEU A 105 13.23 6.17 8.54
CA LEU A 105 14.37 7.05 8.27
C LEU A 105 15.72 6.34 8.46
N ASP A 106 15.73 5.17 9.09
CA ASP A 106 16.92 4.33 9.29
C ASP A 106 17.12 3.36 8.11
N VAL A 107 17.32 3.91 6.90
CA VAL A 107 17.59 3.14 5.68
C VAL A 107 18.60 3.87 4.78
N ASP A 108 19.25 3.14 3.86
CA ASP A 108 20.21 3.73 2.90
C ASP A 108 19.51 4.28 1.65
N LEU A 109 18.38 3.68 1.28
CA LEU A 109 17.68 3.96 0.03
C LEU A 109 16.16 3.81 0.21
N VAL A 110 15.42 4.80 -0.27
CA VAL A 110 13.97 4.72 -0.40
C VAL A 110 13.59 4.44 -1.84
N VAL A 111 12.71 3.47 -2.05
CA VAL A 111 12.20 3.07 -3.35
C VAL A 111 10.69 3.27 -3.36
N ILE A 112 10.17 3.96 -4.35
CA ILE A 112 8.75 4.28 -4.47
C ILE A 112 8.27 3.85 -5.85
N GLU A 113 7.12 3.19 -5.92
CA GLU A 113 6.50 2.88 -7.20
C GLU A 113 6.20 4.16 -7.99
N ASN A 114 6.56 4.17 -9.27
CA ASN A 114 6.30 5.28 -10.16
C ASN A 114 4.88 5.20 -10.75
N GLN A 115 3.99 6.06 -10.24
CA GLN A 115 2.60 6.15 -10.67
C GLN A 115 2.44 6.97 -11.97
N PRO A 116 1.52 6.56 -12.87
CA PRO A 116 1.31 7.25 -14.14
C PRO A 116 0.55 8.57 -13.95
N ALA A 117 1.23 9.70 -14.18
CA ALA A 117 0.70 11.04 -13.94
C ALA A 117 -0.64 11.33 -14.66
N LEU A 118 -0.75 10.96 -15.94
CA LEU A 118 -1.94 11.27 -16.76
C LEU A 118 -3.13 10.34 -16.51
N LYS A 119 -2.90 9.12 -16.01
CA LYS A 119 -3.96 8.13 -15.78
C LYS A 119 -4.50 8.17 -14.37
N ASN A 120 -3.66 8.52 -13.40
CA ASN A 120 -4.05 8.56 -11.99
C ASN A 120 -3.35 9.72 -11.25
N PRO A 121 -3.83 10.96 -11.43
CA PRO A 121 -3.18 12.15 -10.86
C PRO A 121 -3.17 12.12 -9.33
N THR A 122 -4.19 11.57 -8.68
CA THR A 122 -4.23 11.44 -7.21
C THR A 122 -3.13 10.54 -6.69
N MET A 123 -2.93 9.36 -7.30
CA MET A 123 -1.84 8.47 -6.91
C MET A 123 -0.47 9.06 -7.19
N LYS A 124 -0.35 9.87 -8.26
CA LYS A 124 0.87 10.64 -8.52
C LYS A 124 1.13 11.68 -7.43
N SER A 125 0.11 12.38 -6.95
CA SER A 125 0.26 13.31 -5.81
C SER A 125 0.70 12.58 -4.54
N ILE A 126 0.11 11.43 -4.23
CA ILE A 126 0.49 10.62 -3.05
C ILE A 126 1.95 10.17 -3.16
N GLN A 127 2.36 9.66 -4.33
CA GLN A 127 3.76 9.33 -4.61
C GLN A 127 4.68 10.53 -4.32
N MET A 128 4.32 11.72 -4.80
CA MET A 128 5.13 12.92 -4.60
C MET A 128 5.16 13.39 -3.15
N ILE A 129 4.08 13.23 -2.38
CA ILE A 129 4.08 13.55 -0.94
C ILE A 129 5.03 12.62 -0.18
N ILE A 130 4.98 11.31 -0.46
CA ILE A 130 5.90 10.33 0.14
C ILE A 130 7.35 10.66 -0.26
N TYR A 131 7.59 10.95 -1.55
CA TYR A 131 8.90 11.37 -2.05
C TYR A 131 9.42 12.60 -1.30
N SER A 132 8.59 13.66 -1.18
CA SER A 132 8.97 14.89 -0.50
C SER A 132 9.25 14.68 0.99
N TYR A 133 8.51 13.79 1.66
CA TYR A 133 8.77 13.44 3.05
C TYR A 133 10.19 12.89 3.24
N PHE A 134 10.60 11.91 2.42
CA PHE A 134 11.94 11.33 2.50
C PHE A 134 13.03 12.25 1.95
N LEU A 135 12.70 13.14 1.02
CA LEU A 135 13.64 14.15 0.54
C LEU A 135 14.00 15.09 1.69
N ILE A 136 12.99 15.63 2.38
CA ILE A 136 13.17 16.64 3.42
C ILE A 136 13.77 16.03 4.69
N ASN A 137 13.20 14.93 5.19
CA ASN A 137 13.61 14.34 6.47
C ASN A 137 14.77 13.34 6.36
N GLY A 138 15.04 12.86 5.14
CA GLY A 138 16.08 11.87 4.86
C GLY A 138 17.25 12.48 4.08
N VAL A 139 17.09 12.63 2.77
CA VAL A 139 18.20 13.01 1.87
C VAL A 139 18.81 14.38 2.20
N CYS A 140 17.98 15.37 2.56
CA CYS A 140 18.44 16.71 2.91
C CYS A 140 18.81 16.86 4.40
N ASN A 141 18.70 15.79 5.19
CA ASN A 141 19.05 15.78 6.60
C ASN A 141 20.45 15.16 6.77
N ASN A 142 21.39 15.95 7.30
CA ASN A 142 22.78 15.53 7.48
C ASN A 142 22.95 14.36 8.47
N ASP A 143 21.98 14.14 9.35
CA ASP A 143 22.00 13.06 10.35
C ASP A 143 21.36 11.76 9.83
N SER A 144 20.88 11.75 8.58
CA SER A 144 20.20 10.60 7.97
C SER A 144 21.14 9.80 7.06
N ASN A 145 20.95 8.48 7.06
CA ASN A 145 21.68 7.55 6.17
C ASN A 145 21.08 7.46 4.76
N ILE A 146 19.90 8.06 4.51
CA ILE A 146 19.22 7.98 3.23
C ILE A 146 20.01 8.76 2.17
N ALA A 147 20.76 8.03 1.33
CA ALA A 147 21.58 8.62 0.28
C ALA A 147 20.76 9.00 -0.97
N SER A 148 19.66 8.31 -1.23
CA SER A 148 18.85 8.57 -2.43
C SER A 148 17.41 8.06 -2.33
N ILE A 149 16.57 8.54 -3.26
CA ILE A 149 15.19 8.08 -3.46
C ILE A 149 15.04 7.69 -4.92
N GLN A 150 14.52 6.49 -5.19
CA GLN A 150 14.33 5.97 -6.54
C GLN A 150 12.87 5.70 -6.85
N MET A 151 12.43 6.14 -8.04
CA MET A 151 11.09 5.86 -8.54
C MET A 151 11.13 4.70 -9.54
N ILE A 152 10.49 3.58 -9.23
CA ILE A 152 10.59 2.34 -10.02
C ILE A 152 9.31 2.07 -10.78
N ASN A 153 9.43 1.71 -12.06
CA ASN A 153 8.27 1.32 -12.84
C ASN A 153 7.71 -0.03 -12.37
N ALA A 154 6.41 -0.09 -12.12
CA ALA A 154 5.69 -1.30 -11.68
C ALA A 154 5.95 -2.54 -12.55
N ARG A 155 6.30 -2.37 -13.84
CA ARG A 155 6.61 -3.48 -14.76
C ARG A 155 7.85 -4.29 -14.37
N ASN A 156 8.71 -3.72 -13.52
CA ASN A 156 10.00 -4.31 -13.21
C ASN A 156 9.95 -5.33 -12.07
N LYS A 157 8.98 -5.25 -11.16
CA LYS A 157 8.91 -6.10 -9.95
C LYS A 157 9.03 -7.60 -10.22
N LEU A 158 8.37 -8.12 -11.26
CA LEU A 158 8.42 -9.55 -11.59
C LEU A 158 9.82 -10.00 -12.06
N LYS A 159 10.70 -9.09 -12.48
CA LYS A 159 12.08 -9.41 -12.89
C LYS A 159 12.99 -9.76 -11.70
N ALA A 160 12.57 -9.44 -10.47
CA ALA A 160 13.27 -9.83 -9.25
C ALA A 160 13.32 -11.36 -9.09
N TYR A 161 12.30 -12.05 -9.60
CA TYR A 161 12.19 -13.49 -9.47
C TYR A 161 13.13 -14.22 -10.43
N LYS A 162 13.96 -15.12 -9.88
CA LYS A 162 14.90 -15.98 -10.61
C LYS A 162 14.68 -17.48 -10.34
N GLY A 163 13.59 -17.83 -9.65
CA GLY A 163 13.27 -19.21 -9.32
C GLY A 163 12.66 -20.00 -10.49
N PRO A 164 12.17 -21.22 -10.20
CA PRO A 164 11.53 -22.10 -11.19
C PRO A 164 10.32 -21.46 -11.87
N VAL A 165 10.03 -21.91 -13.09
CA VAL A 165 8.86 -21.39 -13.83
C VAL A 165 7.56 -21.76 -13.10
N VAL A 166 6.74 -20.74 -12.82
CA VAL A 166 5.39 -20.92 -12.27
C VAL A 166 4.38 -21.02 -13.41
N ALA A 167 3.71 -22.16 -13.53
CA ALA A 167 2.65 -22.37 -14.52
C ALA A 167 1.48 -21.39 -14.27
N CYS A 168 0.96 -20.78 -15.34
CA CYS A 168 -0.14 -19.82 -15.24
C CYS A 168 -0.92 -19.71 -16.56
N ASP A 169 -2.16 -20.20 -16.54
CA ASP A 169 -3.06 -20.21 -17.70
C ASP A 169 -3.93 -18.94 -17.81
N ILE A 170 -3.72 -17.96 -16.93
CA ILE A 170 -4.48 -16.71 -16.93
C ILE A 170 -4.12 -15.89 -18.17
N LYS A 171 -5.11 -15.68 -19.05
CA LYS A 171 -4.94 -14.88 -20.28
C LYS A 171 -4.87 -13.37 -20.04
N ASP A 172 -5.66 -12.87 -19.09
CA ASP A 172 -5.67 -11.45 -18.75
C ASP A 172 -4.34 -11.02 -18.13
N ARG A 173 -3.64 -10.09 -18.78
CA ARG A 173 -2.28 -9.67 -18.40
C ARG A 173 -2.22 -9.12 -16.98
N TYR A 174 -3.23 -8.37 -16.55
CA TYR A 174 -3.25 -7.77 -15.22
C TYR A 174 -3.42 -8.85 -14.15
N LYS A 175 -4.43 -9.71 -14.29
CA LYS A 175 -4.65 -10.85 -13.38
C LYS A 175 -3.46 -11.80 -13.36
N LYS A 176 -2.82 -12.07 -14.51
CA LYS A 176 -1.60 -12.87 -14.60
C LYS A 176 -0.45 -12.23 -13.82
N THR A 177 -0.22 -10.94 -14.00
CA THR A 177 0.85 -10.20 -13.28
C THR A 177 0.62 -10.25 -11.77
N LYS A 178 -0.63 -10.06 -11.34
CA LYS A 178 -1.02 -10.14 -9.92
C LYS A 178 -0.79 -11.55 -9.35
N PHE A 179 -1.22 -12.58 -10.05
CA PHE A 179 -1.01 -13.97 -9.65
C PHE A 179 0.48 -14.31 -9.52
N LEU A 180 1.26 -14.03 -10.57
CA LEU A 180 2.70 -14.31 -10.57
C LEU A 180 3.44 -13.53 -9.48
N GLY A 181 3.07 -12.28 -9.21
CA GLY A 181 3.67 -11.50 -8.12
C GLY A 181 3.50 -12.18 -6.75
N ILE A 182 2.30 -12.68 -6.46
CA ILE A 182 2.02 -13.40 -5.22
C ILE A 182 2.85 -14.69 -5.14
N GLU A 183 2.86 -15.50 -6.20
CA GLU A 183 3.60 -16.78 -6.21
C GLU A 183 5.11 -16.58 -6.14
N TYR A 184 5.64 -15.57 -6.84
CA TYR A 184 7.06 -15.23 -6.79
C TYR A 184 7.50 -14.76 -5.42
N CYS A 185 6.73 -13.85 -4.81
CA CYS A 185 6.98 -13.41 -3.44
C CYS A 185 6.93 -14.59 -2.48
N LYS A 186 5.88 -15.42 -2.55
CA LYS A 186 5.72 -16.63 -1.72
C LYS A 186 6.93 -17.56 -1.84
N TYR A 187 7.40 -17.84 -3.05
CA TYR A 187 8.57 -18.68 -3.25
C TYR A 187 9.81 -18.05 -2.61
N MET A 188 10.09 -16.78 -2.93
CA MET A 188 11.29 -16.09 -2.46
C MET A 188 11.38 -15.98 -0.93
N ILE A 189 10.27 -15.68 -0.24
CA ILE A 189 10.26 -15.57 1.23
C ILE A 189 10.37 -16.92 1.94
N ASN A 190 10.01 -18.03 1.30
CA ASN A 190 10.13 -19.38 1.88
C ASN A 190 11.51 -19.99 1.63
N GLU A 191 12.12 -19.69 0.48
CA GLU A 191 13.49 -20.15 0.17
C GLU A 191 14.57 -19.35 0.90
N SER A 192 14.24 -18.14 1.34
CA SER A 192 15.13 -17.32 2.17
C SER A 192 14.82 -17.50 3.66
N LYS A 193 15.84 -17.38 4.51
CA LYS A 193 15.69 -17.46 5.97
C LYS A 193 15.02 -16.20 6.54
N GLN A 194 13.70 -16.05 6.31
CA GLN A 194 12.91 -14.93 6.83
C GLN A 194 12.33 -15.24 8.21
N ASP A 195 12.08 -14.18 8.99
CA ASP A 195 11.33 -14.29 10.23
C ASP A 195 9.92 -14.84 9.95
N LYS A 196 9.53 -15.87 10.72
CA LYS A 196 8.24 -16.54 10.58
C LYS A 196 7.07 -15.57 10.65
N LYS A 197 7.17 -14.48 11.42
CA LYS A 197 6.09 -13.48 11.52
C LYS A 197 5.74 -12.86 10.16
N PHE A 198 6.72 -12.68 9.28
CA PHE A 198 6.51 -12.09 7.95
C PHE A 198 5.95 -13.10 6.96
N ILE A 199 6.36 -14.37 7.07
CA ILE A 199 5.76 -15.47 6.32
C ILE A 199 4.28 -15.59 6.72
N ASP A 200 3.98 -15.62 8.01
CA ASP A 200 2.62 -15.73 8.54
C ASP A 200 1.77 -14.49 8.17
N LEU A 201 2.34 -13.28 8.23
CA LEU A 201 1.70 -12.04 7.75
C LEU A 201 1.25 -12.20 6.29
N PHE A 202 2.16 -12.63 5.42
CA PHE A 202 1.88 -12.78 4.00
C PHE A 202 0.82 -13.85 3.73
N VAL A 203 1.00 -15.05 4.30
CA VAL A 203 0.10 -16.20 4.11
C VAL A 203 -1.31 -15.89 4.58
N ASN A 204 -1.47 -15.18 5.69
CA ASN A 204 -2.79 -14.88 6.27
C ASN A 204 -3.42 -13.60 5.72
N SER A 205 -2.68 -12.76 5.00
CA SER A 205 -3.19 -11.49 4.47
C SER A 205 -4.21 -11.70 3.34
N LYS A 206 -5.24 -10.83 3.31
CA LYS A 206 -6.16 -10.67 2.16
C LYS A 206 -5.59 -9.74 1.07
N LYS A 207 -4.46 -9.10 1.35
CA LYS A 207 -3.77 -8.08 0.54
C LYS A 207 -2.38 -8.58 0.11
N LYS A 208 -2.31 -9.84 -0.31
CA LYS A 208 -1.05 -10.47 -0.72
C LYS A 208 -0.42 -9.77 -1.91
N ASP A 209 -1.23 -9.23 -2.82
CA ASP A 209 -0.73 -8.51 -3.98
C ASP A 209 -0.01 -7.22 -3.58
N ASP A 210 -0.61 -6.38 -2.74
CA ASP A 210 0.02 -5.14 -2.27
C ASP A 210 1.34 -5.45 -1.49
N LEU A 211 1.33 -6.46 -0.62
CA LEU A 211 2.52 -6.91 0.12
C LEU A 211 3.63 -7.40 -0.82
N ALA A 212 3.28 -8.27 -1.78
CA ALA A 212 4.21 -8.83 -2.74
C ALA A 212 4.85 -7.75 -3.62
N ASP A 213 4.06 -6.76 -4.03
CA ASP A 213 4.53 -5.69 -4.90
C ASP A 213 5.62 -4.84 -4.21
N ALA A 214 5.43 -4.49 -2.94
CA ALA A 214 6.44 -3.76 -2.16
C ALA A 214 7.74 -4.57 -1.97
N TYR A 215 7.63 -5.86 -1.63
CA TYR A 215 8.77 -6.76 -1.45
C TYR A 215 9.54 -6.98 -2.76
N LEU A 216 8.86 -7.37 -3.83
CA LEU A 216 9.47 -7.67 -5.13
C LEU A 216 10.13 -6.44 -5.76
N GLN A 217 9.56 -5.24 -5.56
CA GLN A 217 10.20 -3.99 -5.99
C GLN A 217 11.53 -3.77 -5.27
N GLY A 218 11.58 -3.99 -3.95
CA GLY A 218 12.83 -3.87 -3.18
C GLY A 218 13.88 -4.88 -3.64
N MET A 219 13.49 -6.14 -3.77
CA MET A 219 14.36 -7.22 -4.29
C MET A 219 14.87 -6.94 -5.71
N TYR A 220 14.03 -6.36 -6.58
CA TYR A 220 14.46 -5.96 -7.92
C TYR A 220 15.58 -4.91 -7.87
N VAL A 221 15.46 -3.90 -7.00
CA VAL A 221 16.47 -2.84 -6.89
C VAL A 221 17.77 -3.39 -6.29
N LEU A 222 17.70 -4.27 -5.29
CA LEU A 222 18.86 -4.96 -4.73
C LEU A 222 19.63 -5.72 -5.80
N GLY A 223 18.93 -6.51 -6.62
CA GLY A 223 19.55 -7.32 -7.67
C GLY A 223 20.16 -6.54 -8.85
N ILE A 224 19.97 -5.22 -8.93
CA ILE A 224 20.65 -4.34 -9.90
C ILE A 224 21.91 -3.74 -9.31
N LYS A 225 21.93 -3.55 -7.98
CA LYS A 225 23.03 -2.92 -7.25
C LYS A 225 24.06 -3.93 -6.72
N SER A 226 23.72 -5.21 -6.71
CA SER A 226 24.60 -6.36 -6.43
C SER A 226 25.54 -6.69 -7.57
#